data_AF-A0A350JL66-F1
#
_entry.id   AF-A0A350JL66-F1
#
_cell.length_a   1.000
_cell.length_b   1.000
_cell.length_c   1.000
_cell.angle_alpha   90.00
_cell.angle_beta   90.00
_cell.angle_gamma   90.00
#
_symmetry.space_group_name_H-M   'P 1'
#
loop_
_entity.id
_entity.type
_entity.pdbx_description
1 polymer ?
#
loop_
_entity_poly.entity_id
_entity_poly.type
_entity_poly.pdbx_seq_one_letter_code
_entity_poly.pdbx_strand_id
1 'polypeptide(L)' 'MISCKEASELSVKSAEKSLGLKGKIQLWFHTMQCQLCKAFDTQSRWIGKVASNLKSDEKFTEAEKIELKKVVGEKSNM' A
#
# COMPACT_ATOMS: atom_id res chain seq x y z
N MET A 1 -11.68 18.74 6.74
CA MET A 1 -12.04 17.34 7.03
C MET A 1 -12.19 16.61 5.70
N ILE A 2 -11.53 15.46 5.50
CA ILE A 2 -11.68 14.67 4.27
C ILE A 2 -12.93 13.78 4.34
N SER A 3 -13.42 13.31 3.19
CA SER A 3 -14.50 12.33 3.08
C SER A 3 -14.03 10.92 3.49
N CYS A 4 -14.99 10.03 3.80
CA CYS A 4 -14.68 8.62 4.10
C CYS A 4 -14.00 7.91 2.92
N LYS A 5 -14.36 8.27 1.67
CA LYS A 5 -13.72 7.74 0.46
C LYS A 5 -12.24 8.11 0.43
N GLU A 6 -11.92 9.40 0.54
CA GLU A 6 -10.54 9.88 0.59
C GLU A 6 -9.76 9.28 1.78
N ALA A 7 -10.40 9.10 2.94
CA ALA A 7 -9.78 8.47 4.10
C ALA A 7 -9.44 6.99 3.83
N SER A 8 -10.34 6.24 3.18
CA SER A 8 -10.08 4.85 2.80
C SER A 8 -8.94 4.74 1.77
N GLU A 9 -8.90 5.63 0.78
CA GLU A 9 -7.81 5.71 -0.20
C GLU A 9 -6.46 6.01 0.46
N LEU A 10 -6.41 6.98 1.40
CA LEU A 10 -5.21 7.28 2.18
C LEU A 10 -4.78 6.10 3.06
N SER A 11 -5.74 5.37 3.66
CA SER A 11 -5.46 4.20 4.51
C SER A 11 -4.77 3.09 3.70
N VAL A 12 -5.32 2.74 2.54
CA VAL A 12 -4.73 1.74 1.63
C VAL A 12 -3.37 2.20 1.10
N LYS A 13 -3.28 3.46 0.64
CA LYS A 13 -2.03 4.03 0.15
C LYS A 13 -0.92 4.01 1.21
N SER A 14 -1.28 4.14 2.49
CA SER A 14 -0.33 4.05 3.60
C SER A 14 0.28 2.65 3.81
N ALA A 15 -0.41 1.60 3.34
CA ALA A 15 0.07 0.22 3.36
C ALA A 15 1.02 -0.08 2.20
N GLU A 16 0.79 0.53 1.03
CA GLU A 16 1.65 0.35 -0.16
C GLU A 16 2.91 1.22 -0.11
N LYS A 17 2.79 2.45 0.40
CA LYS A 17 3.89 3.43 0.44
C LYS A 17 3.73 4.41 1.59
N SER A 18 4.82 5.09 1.96
CA SER A 18 4.76 6.11 2.99
C SER A 18 3.87 7.28 2.55
N LEU A 19 2.89 7.63 3.38
CA LEU A 19 2.14 8.88 3.20
C LEU A 19 3.05 10.07 3.52
N GLY A 20 2.93 11.13 2.73
CA GLY A 20 3.47 12.44 3.11
C GLY A 20 2.80 12.98 4.39
N LEU A 21 3.46 13.91 5.07
CA LEU A 21 3.03 14.45 6.35
C LEU A 21 1.58 14.96 6.33
N LYS A 22 1.19 15.69 5.27
CA LYS A 22 -0.19 16.17 5.08
C LYS A 22 -1.21 15.03 5.09
N GLY A 23 -0.94 13.95 4.35
CA GLY A 23 -1.85 12.80 4.26
C GLY A 23 -1.97 12.06 5.60
N LYS A 24 -0.87 11.95 6.35
CA LYS A 24 -0.89 11.36 7.70
C LYS A 24 -1.78 12.16 8.65
N ILE A 25 -1.63 13.48 8.68
CA ILE A 25 -2.43 14.37 9.56
C ILE A 25 -3.91 14.34 9.16
N GLN A 26 -4.22 14.39 7.87
CA GLN A 26 -5.60 14.32 7.37
C GLN A 26 -6.30 13.01 7.76
N LEU A 27 -5.62 11.87 7.60
CA LEU A 27 -6.15 10.57 7.98
C LEU A 27 -6.30 10.44 9.50
N TRP A 28 -5.31 10.90 10.27
CA TRP A 28 -5.36 10.90 11.73
C TRP A 28 -6.57 11.70 12.24
N PHE A 29 -6.76 12.92 11.75
CA PHE A 29 -7.89 13.76 12.16
C PHE A 29 -9.24 13.11 11.80
N HIS A 30 -9.37 12.50 10.62
CA HIS A 30 -10.62 11.87 10.22
C HIS A 30 -10.95 10.61 11.06
N THR A 31 -9.95 9.77 11.35
CA THR A 31 -10.15 8.53 12.13
C THR A 31 -10.45 8.80 13.61
N MET A 32 -10.10 9.96 14.16
CA MET A 32 -10.48 10.34 15.53
C MET A 32 -12.00 10.50 15.71
N GLN A 33 -12.70 10.93 14.67
CA GLN A 33 -14.14 11.26 14.70
C GLN A 33 -15.01 10.24 13.98
N CYS A 34 -14.45 9.43 13.09
CA CYS A 34 -15.18 8.42 12.32
C CYS A 34 -14.72 7.02 12.72
N GLN A 35 -15.50 6.34 13.57
CA GLN A 35 -15.16 5.01 14.06
C GLN A 35 -15.07 3.96 12.94
N LEU A 36 -15.87 4.10 11.89
CA LEU A 36 -15.81 3.21 10.72
C LEU A 36 -14.47 3.33 10.00
N CYS A 37 -14.00 4.55 9.74
CA CYS A 37 -12.70 4.77 9.11
C CYS A 37 -11.54 4.37 10.03
N LYS A 38 -11.69 4.51 11.35
CA LYS A 38 -10.72 4.00 12.32
C LYS A 38 -10.59 2.47 12.27
N ALA A 39 -11.73 1.77 12.24
CA ALA A 39 -11.76 0.32 12.12
C ALA A 39 -11.16 -0.13 10.79
N PHE A 40 -11.52 0.53 9.69
CA PHE A 40 -10.96 0.27 8.37
C PHE A 40 -9.43 0.47 8.33
N ASP A 41 -8.91 1.61 8.78
CA ASP A 41 -7.46 1.87 8.82
C ASP A 41 -6.72 0.81 9.65
N THR A 42 -7.30 0.39 10.78
CA THR A 42 -6.75 -0.70 11.62
C THR A 42 -6.68 -2.02 10.85
N GLN A 43 -7.76 -2.39 10.16
CA GLN A 43 -7.82 -3.61 9.33
C GLN A 43 -6.82 -3.54 8.18
N SER A 44 -6.75 -2.42 7.44
CA SER A 44 -5.81 -2.24 6.34
C SER A 44 -4.35 -2.39 6.79
N ARG A 45 -3.99 -1.80 7.95
CA ARG A 45 -2.65 -1.95 8.54
C ARG A 45 -2.35 -3.40 8.93
N TRP A 46 -3.32 -4.08 9.52
CA TRP A 46 -3.17 -5.49 9.90
C TRP A 46 -2.97 -6.38 8.67
N ILE A 47 -3.78 -6.22 7.62
CA ILE A 47 -3.64 -6.96 6.36
C ILE A 47 -2.24 -6.72 5.78
N GLY A 48 -1.80 -5.46 5.68
CA GLY A 48 -0.47 -5.13 5.15
C GLY A 48 0.65 -5.80 5.95
N LYS A 49 0.55 -5.82 7.29
CA LYS A 49 1.52 -6.49 8.17
C LYS A 49 1.51 -8.01 8.00
N VAL A 50 0.34 -8.64 7.87
CA VAL A 50 0.24 -10.09 7.65
C VAL A 50 0.79 -10.44 6.27
N ALA A 51 0.40 -9.69 5.24
CA ALA A 51 0.88 -9.87 3.88
C ALA A 51 2.39 -9.71 3.75
N SER A 52 3.02 -8.75 4.45
CA SER A 52 4.47 -8.59 4.43
C SER A 52 5.23 -9.77 5.07
N ASN A 53 4.55 -10.58 5.88
CA ASN A 53 5.12 -11.79 6.49
C ASN A 53 4.86 -13.05 5.65
N LEU A 54 4.02 -12.97 4.61
CA LEU A 54 3.91 -14.02 3.61
C LEU A 54 5.17 -13.99 2.74
N LYS A 55 6.23 -14.63 3.22
CA LYS A 55 7.42 -14.89 2.41
C LYS A 55 7.07 -15.99 1.41
N SER A 56 7.12 -15.68 0.11
CA SER A 56 7.27 -16.72 -0.89
C SER A 56 8.74 -17.11 -0.95
N ASP A 57 9.06 -18.37 -0.66
CA ASP A 57 10.40 -18.91 -0.93
C ASP A 57 10.65 -19.14 -2.43
N GLU A 58 9.61 -18.89 -3.24
CA GLU A 58 9.65 -18.90 -4.69
C GLU A 58 10.57 -17.76 -5.18
N LYS A 59 11.76 -18.16 -5.60
CA LYS A 59 12.71 -17.28 -6.29
C LYS A 59 12.56 -17.52 -7.78
N PHE A 60 12.54 -16.45 -8.55
CA PHE A 60 12.70 -16.56 -10.00
C PHE A 60 13.99 -17.34 -10.31
N THR A 61 13.88 -18.30 -11.21
CA THR A 61 15.00 -18.92 -11.90
C THR A 61 15.77 -17.88 -12.70
N GLU A 62 17.01 -18.18 -13.06
CA GLU A 62 17.81 -17.27 -13.89
C GLU A 62 17.16 -17.02 -15.26
N ALA A 63 16.49 -18.02 -15.83
CA ALA A 63 15.73 -17.87 -17.08
C ALA A 63 14.59 -16.87 -16.92
N GLU A 64 13.78 -17.00 -15.86
CA GLU A 64 12.68 -16.06 -15.57
C GLU A 64 13.19 -14.64 -15.30
N LYS A 65 14.34 -14.49 -14.61
CA LYS A 65 14.96 -13.17 -14.41
C LYS A 65 15.41 -12.52 -15.72
N ILE A 66 15.96 -13.30 -16.64
CA ILE A 66 16.40 -12.81 -17.96
C ILE A 66 15.19 -12.35 -18.78
N GLU A 67 14.10 -13.11 -18.74
CA GLU A 67 12.84 -12.74 -19.40
C GLU A 67 12.24 -11.47 -18.80
N LEU A 68 12.17 -11.38 -17.46
CA LEU A 68 11.66 -10.21 -16.76
C LEU A 68 12.43 -8.93 -17.12
N LYS A 69 13.76 -9.02 -17.24
CA LYS A 69 14.62 -7.87 -17.59
C LYS A 69 14.33 -7.32 -18.99
N LYS A 70 13.99 -8.19 -19.96
CA LYS A 70 13.62 -7.74 -21.32
C LYS A 70 12.34 -6.91 -21.28
N VAL A 71 11.30 -7.43 -20.60
CA VAL A 71 10.00 -6.76 -20.47
C VAL A 71 10.10 -5.42 -19.71
N VAL A 72 10.91 -5.37 -18.65
CA VAL A 72 11.09 -4.13 -17.87
C VAL A 72 11.93 -3.11 -18.66
N GLY A 73 12.98 -3.54 -19.36
CA GLY A 73 13.82 -2.67 -20.17
C GLY A 73 13.08 -2.02 -21.35
N GLU A 74 12.14 -2.75 -21.96
CA GLU A 74 11.28 -2.21 -23.03
C GLU A 74 10.32 -1.12 -22.51
N LYS A 75 9.83 -1.23 -21.28
CA LYS A 75 8.96 -0.22 -20.66
C LYS A 75 9.68 1.04 -20.16
N SER A 76 11.02 1.04 -20.05
CA SER A 76 11.79 2.24 -19.67
C SER A 76 12.20 3.11 -20.87
N ASN A 77 12.00 2.63 -22.10
CA ASN A 77 12.27 3.36 -23.34
C ASN A 77 10.98 3.85 -24.04
N MET A 78 9.84 3.84 -23.34
CA MET A 78 8.56 4.36 -23.82
C MET A 78 8.03 5.44 -22.89
#